data_AF-A0A9W9NVI7-F1
#
_entry.id   AF-A0A9W9NVI7-F1
#
_cell.length_a   1.000
_cell.length_b   1.000
_cell.length_c   1.000
_cell.angle_alpha   90.00
_cell.angle_beta   90.00
_cell.angle_gamma   90.00
#
_symmetry.space_group_name_H-M   'P 1'
#
loop_
_entity.id
_entity.type
_entity.pdbx_description
1 polymer ?
#
loop_
_entity_poly.entity_id
_entity_poly.type
_entity_poly.pdbx_seq_one_letter_code
_entity_poly.pdbx_strand_id
1 'polypeptide(L)'
;MSVYSQWGPFRRWLRWRPDHPELRPEDAIKAIDESLEQAKHQDDAKGATGPWVGLLGFSQGAKMCASLLYRQQVRQEQLGQRSGFSEYHFAILIAGRAPFVCLDMHLDLQTSLPNVSQITAAKYHGPSPDVLRIPTVHVHGIRDPDVTLHRQLFSDFSSPESRRLVEWDGDHRVPLKYNDVSRVAHQIRELAIQTGERH
;
A
#
# COMPACT_ATOMS: atom_id res chain seq x y z
N MET A 1 -2.90 -19.89 23.01
CA MET A 1 -3.00 -18.49 23.48
C MET A 1 -2.16 -17.63 22.56
N SER A 2 -2.76 -16.66 21.86
CA SER A 2 -2.04 -15.79 20.93
C SER A 2 -1.25 -14.75 21.74
N VAL A 3 0.07 -14.72 21.54
CA VAL A 3 1.04 -13.80 22.16
C VAL A 3 0.59 -12.33 22.07
N TYR A 4 -0.22 -12.00 21.06
CA TYR A 4 -0.66 -10.63 20.79
C TYR A 4 -1.98 -10.24 21.46
N SER A 5 -2.74 -11.17 22.05
CA SER A 5 -4.09 -10.90 22.58
C SER A 5 -4.18 -9.74 23.59
N GLN A 6 -3.08 -9.41 24.27
CA GLN A 6 -2.99 -8.31 25.23
C GLN A 6 -2.59 -6.96 24.62
N TRP A 7 -2.23 -6.91 23.34
CA TRP A 7 -1.69 -5.73 22.65
C TRP A 7 -2.78 -4.92 21.93
N GLY A 8 -4.04 -5.11 22.33
CA GLY A 8 -5.15 -4.32 21.82
C GLY A 8 -5.10 -2.86 22.30
N PRO A 9 -5.91 -1.97 21.68
CA PRO A 9 -6.90 -2.28 20.67
C PRO A 9 -6.28 -2.51 19.28
N PHE A 10 -6.76 -3.55 18.58
CA PHE A 10 -6.39 -3.80 17.19
C PHE A 10 -7.22 -2.92 16.25
N ARG A 11 -6.54 -2.17 15.39
CA ARG A 11 -7.17 -1.31 14.39
C ARG A 11 -7.15 -1.98 13.02
N ARG A 12 -7.96 -1.44 12.11
CA ARG A 12 -8.09 -1.89 10.73
C ARG A 12 -8.19 -0.69 9.79
N TRP A 13 -7.73 -0.88 8.56
CA TRP A 13 -7.86 0.10 7.48
C TRP A 13 -9.18 -0.06 6.74
N LEU A 14 -9.52 -1.30 6.37
CA LEU A 14 -10.67 -1.61 5.51
C LEU A 14 -11.56 -2.68 6.13
N ARG A 15 -12.82 -2.73 5.68
CA ARG A 15 -13.74 -3.82 6.00
C ARG A 15 -13.33 -5.08 5.24
N TRP A 16 -13.32 -6.22 5.94
CA TRP A 16 -13.05 -7.54 5.33
C TRP A 16 -14.09 -8.62 5.72
N ARG A 17 -15.15 -8.24 6.45
CA ARG A 17 -16.23 -9.14 6.84
C ARG A 17 -17.57 -8.41 6.87
N PRO A 18 -18.70 -9.10 6.63
CA PRO A 18 -20.03 -8.49 6.62
C PRO A 18 -20.48 -7.94 7.98
N ASP A 19 -20.04 -8.56 9.08
CA ASP A 19 -20.39 -8.17 10.46
C ASP A 19 -19.73 -6.84 10.89
N HIS A 20 -18.74 -6.38 10.13
CA HIS A 20 -18.16 -5.08 10.37
C HIS A 20 -19.13 -3.95 9.98
N PRO A 21 -19.24 -2.87 10.79
CA PRO A 21 -20.10 -1.74 10.50
C PRO A 21 -19.86 -1.19 9.10
N GLU A 22 -20.94 -0.83 8.40
CA GLU A 22 -20.85 -0.08 7.16
C GLU A 22 -20.23 1.29 7.41
N LEU A 23 -19.47 1.75 6.43
CA LEU A 23 -18.75 3.01 6.48
C LEU A 23 -19.06 3.78 5.21
N ARG A 24 -19.36 5.08 5.34
CA ARG A 24 -19.39 5.96 4.18
C ARG A 24 -17.96 6.11 3.65
N PRO A 25 -17.72 5.96 2.34
CA PRO A 25 -16.38 6.07 1.77
C PRO A 25 -15.64 7.34 2.19
N GLU A 26 -16.34 8.47 2.22
CA GLU A 26 -15.80 9.79 2.55
C GLU A 26 -15.30 9.85 4.01
N ASP A 27 -16.07 9.30 4.95
CA ASP A 27 -15.68 9.25 6.37
C ASP A 27 -14.46 8.34 6.57
N ALA A 28 -14.41 7.21 5.87
CA ALA A 28 -13.31 6.28 5.95
C ALA A 28 -12.02 6.89 5.36
N ILE A 29 -12.11 7.54 4.19
CA ILE A 29 -10.98 8.25 3.58
C ILE A 29 -10.50 9.38 4.51
N LYS A 30 -11.41 10.17 5.08
CA LYS A 30 -11.06 11.21 6.05
C LYS A 30 -10.33 10.63 7.26
N ALA A 31 -10.81 9.53 7.84
CA ALA A 31 -10.15 8.89 8.98
C ALA A 31 -8.76 8.32 8.62
N ILE A 32 -8.58 7.83 7.39
CA ILE A 32 -7.27 7.40 6.88
C ILE A 32 -6.32 8.60 6.81
N ASP A 33 -6.78 9.70 6.21
CA ASP A 33 -5.96 10.92 6.05
C ASP A 33 -5.59 11.53 7.40
N GLU A 34 -6.55 11.64 8.32
CA GLU A 34 -6.29 12.09 9.70
C GLU A 34 -5.29 11.19 10.43
N SER A 35 -5.37 9.86 10.24
CA SER A 35 -4.42 8.93 10.83
C SER A 35 -3.00 9.09 10.27
N LEU A 36 -2.86 9.40 8.97
CA LEU A 36 -1.57 9.63 8.33
C LEU A 36 -0.96 10.95 8.81
N GLU A 37 -1.74 12.03 8.83
CA GLU A 37 -1.27 13.34 9.29
C GLU A 37 -0.94 13.34 10.79
N GLN A 38 -1.74 12.65 11.61
CA GLN A 38 -1.42 12.47 13.03
C GLN A 38 -0.09 11.72 13.22
N ALA A 39 0.19 10.67 12.43
CA ALA A 39 1.44 9.94 12.51
C ALA A 39 2.65 10.83 12.16
N LYS A 40 2.54 11.64 11.11
CA LYS A 40 3.58 12.61 10.71
C LYS A 40 3.81 13.65 11.81
N HIS A 41 2.75 14.28 12.31
CA HIS A 41 2.85 15.27 13.38
C HIS A 41 3.47 14.72 14.67
N GLN A 42 3.17 13.47 15.02
CA GLN A 42 3.77 12.83 16.20
C GLN A 42 5.27 12.55 16.03
N ASP A 43 5.73 12.28 14.81
CA ASP A 43 7.15 12.08 14.50
C ASP A 43 7.90 13.42 14.52
N ASP A 44 7.32 14.45 13.90
CA ASP A 44 7.86 15.81 13.93
C ASP A 44 7.95 16.35 15.37
N ALA A 45 6.94 16.08 16.21
CA ALA A 45 6.94 16.45 17.62
C ALA A 45 8.03 15.75 18.44
N LYS A 46 8.57 14.61 17.96
CA LYS A 46 9.74 13.92 18.54
C LYS A 46 11.07 14.43 17.97
N GLY A 47 11.04 15.45 17.11
CA GLY A 47 12.20 16.08 16.52
C GLY A 47 12.62 15.51 15.17
N ALA A 48 11.78 14.70 14.51
CA ALA A 48 12.02 14.31 13.13
C ALA A 48 11.89 15.52 12.20
N THR A 49 12.76 15.60 11.19
CA THR A 49 12.79 16.71 10.21
C THR A 49 12.86 16.21 8.77
N GLY A 50 12.92 14.90 8.57
CA GLY A 50 13.08 14.28 7.26
C GLY A 50 11.75 14.18 6.51
N PRO A 51 11.77 14.23 5.17
CA PRO A 51 10.57 14.01 4.39
C PRO A 51 10.09 12.55 4.49
N TRP A 52 8.77 12.37 4.41
CA TRP A 52 8.13 11.05 4.32
C TRP A 52 8.14 10.54 2.87
N VAL A 53 9.28 9.96 2.46
CA VAL A 53 9.54 9.58 1.06
C VAL A 53 9.04 8.20 0.65
N GLY A 54 8.64 7.36 1.60
CA GLY A 54 8.28 5.97 1.31
C GLY A 54 7.24 5.40 2.25
N LEU A 55 6.50 4.42 1.74
CA LEU A 55 5.50 3.66 2.50
C LEU A 55 5.94 2.21 2.67
N LEU A 56 5.61 1.60 3.80
CA LEU A 56 5.78 0.16 4.02
C LEU A 56 4.50 -0.40 4.62
N GLY A 57 3.97 -1.43 3.98
CA GLY A 57 2.73 -2.04 4.39
C GLY A 57 2.81 -3.56 4.37
N PHE A 58 2.13 -4.18 5.33
CA PHE A 58 1.91 -5.63 5.38
C PHE A 58 0.42 -5.96 5.21
N SER A 59 0.10 -6.96 4.38
CA SER A 59 -1.27 -7.45 4.17
C SER A 59 -2.22 -6.32 3.76
N GLN A 60 -3.22 -5.99 4.58
CA GLN A 60 -4.09 -4.84 4.35
C GLN A 60 -3.32 -3.51 4.30
N GLY A 61 -2.26 -3.36 5.07
CA GLY A 61 -1.38 -2.18 4.99
C GLY A 61 -0.67 -2.05 3.64
N ALA A 62 -0.28 -3.17 3.01
CA ALA A 62 0.29 -3.15 1.67
C ALA A 62 -0.75 -2.69 0.64
N LYS A 63 -2.00 -3.16 0.77
CA LYS A 63 -3.12 -2.67 -0.04
C LYS A 63 -3.30 -1.15 0.11
N MET A 64 -3.21 -0.63 1.34
CA MET A 64 -3.29 0.81 1.58
C MET A 64 -2.13 1.58 0.97
N CYS A 65 -0.90 1.07 1.06
CA CYS A 65 0.26 1.72 0.46
C CYS A 65 0.09 1.87 -1.06
N ALA A 66 -0.32 0.80 -1.76
CA ALA A 66 -0.62 0.86 -3.19
C ALA A 66 -1.74 1.86 -3.51
N SER A 67 -2.80 1.87 -2.69
CA SER A 67 -3.95 2.78 -2.85
C SER A 67 -3.55 4.25 -2.68
N LEU A 68 -2.69 4.55 -1.71
CA LEU A 68 -2.18 5.90 -1.44
C LEU A 68 -1.28 6.40 -2.57
N LEU A 69 -0.37 5.56 -3.07
CA LEU A 69 0.45 5.90 -4.22
C LEU A 69 -0.40 6.13 -5.47
N TYR A 70 -1.40 5.27 -5.72
CA TYR A 70 -2.27 5.43 -6.88
C TYR A 70 -3.09 6.73 -6.80
N ARG A 71 -3.63 7.06 -5.62
CA ARG A 71 -4.30 8.36 -5.38
C ARG A 71 -3.37 9.54 -5.71
N GLN A 72 -2.12 9.50 -5.25
CA GLN A 72 -1.14 10.54 -5.54
C GLN A 72 -0.88 10.66 -7.05
N GLN A 73 -0.63 9.55 -7.73
CA GLN A 73 -0.41 9.50 -9.18
C GLN A 73 -1.54 10.13 -9.97
N VAL A 74 -2.77 9.72 -9.67
CA VAL A 74 -3.97 10.21 -10.37
C VAL A 74 -4.20 11.70 -10.12
N ARG A 75 -4.02 12.17 -8.89
CA ARG A 75 -4.10 13.60 -8.56
C ARG A 75 -3.05 14.41 -9.31
N GLN A 76 -1.81 13.92 -9.40
CA GLN A 76 -0.73 14.57 -10.15
C GLN A 76 -1.04 14.65 -11.65
N GLU A 77 -1.66 13.61 -12.22
CA GLU A 77 -2.04 13.56 -13.63
C GLU A 77 -3.19 14.51 -13.97
N GLN A 78 -4.20 14.65 -13.10
CA GLN A 78 -5.37 15.49 -13.36
C GLN A 78 -5.19 16.95 -12.93
N LEU A 79 -4.49 17.21 -11.83
CA LEU A 79 -4.36 18.55 -11.22
C LEU A 79 -2.96 19.17 -11.45
N GLY A 80 -2.03 18.41 -12.01
CA GLY A 80 -0.63 18.80 -12.18
C GLY A 80 0.18 18.73 -10.88
N GLN A 81 1.51 18.89 -11.01
CA GLN A 81 2.49 18.84 -9.90
C GLN A 81 2.36 19.99 -8.87
N ARG A 82 1.38 20.89 -9.00
CA ARG A 82 1.25 22.11 -8.17
C ARG A 82 0.60 21.89 -6.81
N SER A 83 0.44 20.66 -6.38
CA SER A 83 -0.30 20.32 -5.19
C SER A 83 0.66 19.77 -4.14
N GLY A 84 0.72 20.42 -2.98
CA GLY A 84 1.52 20.02 -1.81
C GLY A 84 1.07 18.71 -1.17
N PHE A 85 0.80 17.69 -1.99
CA PHE A 85 0.53 16.34 -1.57
C PHE A 85 1.83 15.68 -1.10
N SER A 86 1.69 14.73 -0.16
CA SER A 86 2.79 13.89 0.31
C SER A 86 3.52 13.28 -0.90
N GLU A 87 4.83 13.51 -1.02
CA GLU A 87 5.63 13.02 -2.14
C GLU A 87 6.19 11.63 -1.80
N TYR A 88 5.31 10.64 -1.67
CA TYR A 88 5.79 9.28 -1.56
C TYR A 88 6.44 8.89 -2.90
N HIS A 89 7.73 8.60 -2.88
CA HIS A 89 8.50 8.22 -4.04
C HIS A 89 8.39 6.72 -4.33
N PHE A 90 8.16 5.91 -3.31
CA PHE A 90 8.03 4.47 -3.45
C PHE A 90 7.24 3.79 -2.32
N ALA A 91 6.86 2.53 -2.51
CA ALA A 91 6.29 1.71 -1.44
C ALA A 91 6.80 0.27 -1.41
N ILE A 92 6.80 -0.31 -0.23
CA ILE A 92 7.17 -1.70 0.04
C ILE A 92 5.91 -2.48 0.40
N LEU A 93 5.51 -3.41 -0.46
CA LEU A 93 4.24 -4.11 -0.43
C LEU A 93 4.47 -5.56 0.01
N ILE A 94 4.35 -5.83 1.30
CA ILE A 94 4.58 -7.16 1.87
C ILE A 94 3.25 -7.90 1.98
N ALA A 95 3.12 -9.04 1.28
CA ALA A 95 1.90 -9.83 1.25
C ALA A 95 0.62 -9.03 0.90
N GLY A 96 0.75 -8.03 0.02
CA GLY A 96 -0.37 -7.21 -0.46
C GLY A 96 -1.20 -7.94 -1.52
N ARG A 97 -2.52 -7.82 -1.43
CA ARG A 97 -3.48 -8.51 -2.33
C ARG A 97 -4.14 -7.51 -3.28
N ALA A 98 -4.32 -7.91 -4.54
CA ALA A 98 -5.17 -7.19 -5.49
C ALA A 98 -6.68 -7.35 -5.18
N PRO A 99 -7.53 -6.47 -5.70
CA PRO A 99 -7.17 -5.12 -6.17
C PRO A 99 -6.85 -4.21 -4.96
N PHE A 100 -6.13 -3.11 -5.21
CA PHE A 100 -6.10 -1.99 -4.27
C PHE A 100 -7.43 -1.19 -4.34
N VAL A 101 -7.60 -0.17 -3.49
CA VAL A 101 -8.87 0.56 -3.38
C VAL A 101 -8.75 2.00 -3.87
N CYS A 102 -9.85 2.55 -4.38
CA CYS A 102 -9.93 3.97 -4.69
C CYS A 102 -10.04 4.80 -3.40
N LEU A 103 -9.14 5.79 -3.26
CA LEU A 103 -9.08 6.72 -2.12
C LEU A 103 -9.40 8.17 -2.52
N ASP A 104 -9.97 8.37 -3.70
CA ASP A 104 -10.43 9.67 -4.17
C ASP A 104 -11.85 9.56 -4.74
N MET A 105 -12.79 10.30 -4.13
CA MET A 105 -14.19 10.31 -4.54
C MET A 105 -14.57 11.59 -5.29
N HIS A 106 -13.64 12.53 -5.43
CA HIS A 106 -13.90 13.87 -5.99
C HIS A 106 -13.43 14.00 -7.43
N LEU A 107 -12.49 13.16 -7.85
CA LEU A 107 -12.08 13.05 -9.25
C LEU A 107 -13.02 12.08 -9.97
N ASP A 108 -13.43 12.43 -11.19
CA ASP A 108 -14.12 11.51 -12.09
C ASP A 108 -13.09 10.48 -12.61
N LEU A 109 -12.81 9.52 -11.75
CA LEU A 109 -11.95 8.40 -12.06
C LEU A 109 -12.83 7.38 -12.74
N GLN A 110 -12.63 7.16 -14.04
CA GLN A 110 -13.13 5.97 -14.74
C GLN A 110 -12.39 4.72 -14.24
N THR A 111 -12.37 4.54 -12.92
CA THR A 111 -11.63 3.52 -12.20
C THR A 111 -12.47 2.27 -12.05
N SER A 112 -11.83 1.12 -12.21
CA SER A 112 -12.42 -0.18 -11.94
C SER A 112 -12.19 -0.63 -10.49
N LEU A 113 -11.49 0.20 -9.69
CA LEU A 113 -11.14 -0.14 -8.33
C LEU A 113 -12.35 -0.07 -7.40
N PRO A 114 -12.43 -1.00 -6.44
CA PRO A 114 -13.40 -0.89 -5.38
C PRO A 114 -13.13 0.32 -4.49
N ASN A 115 -14.18 0.94 -3.96
CA ASN A 115 -14.03 1.98 -2.94
C ASN A 115 -13.78 1.36 -1.56
N VAL A 116 -13.43 2.19 -0.57
CA VAL A 116 -13.08 1.73 0.79
C VAL A 116 -14.21 1.09 1.60
N SER A 117 -15.47 1.28 1.22
CA SER A 117 -16.62 0.72 1.95
C SER A 117 -16.93 -0.72 1.53
N GLN A 118 -16.46 -1.13 0.35
CA GLN A 118 -16.66 -2.45 -0.24
C GLN A 118 -15.75 -3.51 0.39
N ILE A 119 -16.30 -4.72 0.57
CA ILE A 119 -15.52 -5.88 1.01
C ILE A 119 -14.82 -6.48 -0.22
N THR A 120 -13.51 -6.29 -0.29
CA THR A 120 -12.70 -6.76 -1.42
C THR A 120 -12.27 -8.21 -1.22
N ALA A 121 -13.24 -9.13 -1.33
CA ALA A 121 -13.02 -10.58 -1.31
C ALA A 121 -13.05 -11.22 -2.71
N ALA A 122 -13.54 -10.51 -3.72
CA ALA A 122 -13.70 -11.02 -5.08
C ALA A 122 -12.40 -10.93 -5.87
N LYS A 123 -12.13 -11.98 -6.67
CA LYS A 123 -11.06 -12.00 -7.66
C LYS A 123 -11.36 -10.92 -8.70
N TYR A 124 -10.40 -10.06 -8.97
CA TYR A 124 -10.46 -9.19 -10.14
C TYR A 124 -10.18 -10.04 -11.39
N HIS A 125 -10.93 -9.84 -12.46
CA HIS A 125 -10.81 -10.63 -13.68
C HIS A 125 -10.47 -9.73 -14.87
N GLY A 126 -9.31 -9.97 -15.49
CA GLY A 126 -8.83 -9.22 -16.64
C GLY A 126 -7.78 -8.15 -16.29
N PRO A 127 -7.22 -7.48 -17.31
CA PRO A 127 -6.28 -6.39 -17.10
C PRO A 127 -6.97 -5.19 -16.43
N SER A 128 -6.29 -4.55 -15.48
CA SER A 128 -6.79 -3.34 -14.84
C SER A 128 -6.40 -2.10 -15.65
N PRO A 129 -7.33 -1.17 -15.95
CA PRO A 129 -6.94 0.17 -16.42
C PRO A 129 -6.21 0.97 -15.32
N ASP A 130 -6.40 0.59 -14.06
CA ASP A 130 -5.81 1.22 -12.89
C ASP A 130 -4.44 0.60 -12.59
N VAL A 131 -3.41 1.11 -13.26
CA VAL A 131 -2.02 0.64 -13.13
C VAL A 131 -1.20 1.63 -12.31
N LEU A 132 -0.58 1.13 -11.24
CA LEU A 132 0.39 1.87 -10.44
C LEU A 132 1.72 2.00 -11.19
N ARG A 133 2.18 3.24 -11.39
CA ARG A 133 3.43 3.61 -12.07
C ARG A 133 4.48 4.17 -11.11
N ILE A 134 4.08 4.54 -9.90
CA ILE A 134 5.03 4.94 -8.85
C ILE A 134 5.81 3.69 -8.39
N PRO A 135 7.15 3.79 -8.20
CA PRO A 135 7.96 2.62 -7.92
C PRO A 135 7.59 1.81 -6.68
N THR A 136 7.68 0.48 -6.76
CA THR A 136 7.33 -0.43 -5.66
C THR A 136 8.25 -1.64 -5.55
N VAL A 137 8.43 -2.14 -4.32
CA VAL A 137 8.99 -3.48 -4.05
C VAL A 137 7.87 -4.37 -3.53
N HIS A 138 7.59 -5.45 -4.25
CA HIS A 138 6.66 -6.49 -3.82
C HIS A 138 7.42 -7.60 -3.10
N VAL A 139 6.94 -7.99 -1.93
CA VAL A 139 7.55 -9.06 -1.13
C VAL A 139 6.54 -10.18 -0.93
N HIS A 140 6.80 -11.33 -1.56
CA HIS A 140 5.88 -12.47 -1.58
C HIS A 140 6.44 -13.65 -0.80
N GLY A 141 5.70 -14.12 0.20
CA GLY A 141 5.89 -15.46 0.76
C GLY A 141 5.28 -16.49 -0.20
N ILE A 142 6.08 -17.39 -0.75
CA ILE A 142 5.60 -18.34 -1.78
C ILE A 142 4.66 -19.42 -1.23
N ARG A 143 4.59 -19.59 0.10
CA ARG A 143 3.64 -20.49 0.78
C ARG A 143 2.41 -19.76 1.32
N ASP A 144 2.27 -18.48 1.03
CA ASP A 144 1.06 -17.74 1.39
C ASP A 144 -0.15 -18.32 0.63
N PRO A 145 -1.27 -18.66 1.30
CA PRO A 145 -2.46 -19.18 0.63
C PRO A 145 -3.02 -18.21 -0.43
N ASP A 146 -2.72 -16.92 -0.30
CA ASP A 146 -3.19 -15.87 -1.20
C ASP A 146 -2.10 -15.36 -2.15
N VAL A 147 -0.99 -16.10 -2.33
CA VAL A 147 0.11 -15.72 -3.21
C VAL A 147 -0.35 -15.37 -4.63
N THR A 148 -1.41 -16.01 -5.12
CA THR A 148 -2.02 -15.68 -6.42
C THR A 148 -2.52 -14.24 -6.49
N LEU A 149 -3.12 -13.72 -5.41
CA LEU A 149 -3.57 -12.33 -5.34
C LEU A 149 -2.40 -11.35 -5.18
N HIS A 150 -1.28 -11.79 -4.60
CA HIS A 150 -0.05 -10.99 -4.56
C HIS A 150 0.56 -10.86 -5.95
N ARG A 151 0.64 -11.98 -6.67
CA ARG A 151 1.10 -12.02 -8.06
C ARG A 151 0.19 -11.19 -8.96
N GLN A 152 -1.12 -11.20 -8.74
CA GLN A 152 -2.04 -10.33 -9.46
C GLN A 152 -1.77 -8.84 -9.20
N LEU A 153 -1.54 -8.44 -7.94
CA LEU A 153 -1.18 -7.05 -7.61
C LEU A 153 0.12 -6.63 -8.30
N PHE A 154 1.08 -7.54 -8.39
CA PHE A 154 2.33 -7.32 -9.11
C PHE A 154 2.09 -7.24 -10.61
N SER A 155 1.41 -8.20 -11.23
CA SER A 155 1.33 -8.36 -12.69
C SER A 155 0.37 -7.40 -13.37
N ASP A 156 -0.83 -7.23 -12.79
CA ASP A 156 -1.97 -6.61 -13.48
C ASP A 156 -2.22 -5.18 -13.01
N PHE A 157 -1.71 -4.82 -11.83
CA PHE A 157 -1.99 -3.57 -11.13
C PHE A 157 -0.75 -2.69 -10.94
N SER A 158 0.44 -3.16 -11.33
CA SER A 158 1.69 -2.40 -11.21
C SER A 158 2.45 -2.45 -12.53
N SER A 159 2.97 -1.32 -12.99
CA SER A 159 3.65 -1.23 -14.30
C SER A 159 4.97 -2.02 -14.26
N PRO A 160 5.32 -2.75 -15.35
CA PRO A 160 6.57 -3.50 -15.42
C PRO A 160 7.83 -2.66 -15.17
N GLU A 161 7.80 -1.38 -15.50
CA GLU A 161 8.92 -0.44 -15.41
C GLU A 161 9.14 0.09 -13.98
N SER A 162 8.14 -0.05 -13.11
CA SER A 162 8.11 0.55 -11.77
C SER A 162 8.10 -0.49 -10.64
N ARG A 163 7.92 -1.78 -10.95
CA ARG A 163 7.80 -2.85 -9.95
C ARG A 163 9.07 -3.68 -9.81
N ARG A 164 9.39 -4.06 -8.57
CA ARG A 164 10.43 -5.05 -8.23
C ARG A 164 9.82 -6.17 -7.40
N LEU A 165 10.41 -7.37 -7.45
CA LEU A 165 9.91 -8.55 -6.76
C LEU A 165 10.99 -9.22 -5.90
N VAL A 166 10.62 -9.53 -4.65
CA VAL A 166 11.37 -10.41 -3.75
C VAL A 166 10.44 -11.56 -3.35
N GLU A 167 10.77 -12.77 -3.77
CA GLU A 167 10.11 -13.98 -3.29
C GLU A 167 10.98 -14.65 -2.20
N TRP A 168 10.31 -15.17 -1.18
CA TRP A 168 10.95 -15.88 -0.08
C TRP A 168 10.11 -17.06 0.39
N ASP A 169 10.75 -18.02 1.04
CA ASP A 169 10.12 -19.24 1.53
C ASP A 169 9.36 -19.00 2.85
N GLY A 170 8.24 -18.29 2.72
CA GLY A 170 7.41 -17.75 3.80
C GLY A 170 5.91 -17.96 3.58
N ASP A 171 5.16 -17.96 4.68
CA ASP A 171 3.68 -17.90 4.72
C ASP A 171 3.19 -16.43 4.85
N HIS A 172 1.95 -16.20 5.32
CA HIS A 172 1.34 -14.87 5.46
C HIS A 172 1.91 -14.07 6.65
N ARG A 173 3.19 -13.69 6.55
CA ARG A 173 3.91 -12.89 7.55
C ARG A 173 5.00 -12.03 6.92
N VAL A 174 5.65 -11.22 7.74
CA VAL A 174 6.86 -10.49 7.35
C VAL A 174 8.10 -11.40 7.40
N PRO A 175 9.10 -11.21 6.52
CA PRO A 175 10.38 -11.90 6.64
C PRO A 175 11.05 -11.62 7.99
N LEU A 176 11.57 -12.67 8.64
CA LEU A 176 12.24 -12.56 9.95
C LEU A 176 13.67 -13.09 9.93
N LYS A 177 13.98 -14.03 9.03
CA LYS A 177 15.32 -14.60 8.91
C LYS A 177 16.23 -13.59 8.23
N TYR A 178 17.45 -13.47 8.73
CA TYR A 178 18.46 -12.53 8.23
C TYR A 178 18.58 -12.55 6.69
N ASN A 179 18.69 -13.74 6.09
CA ASN A 179 18.85 -13.88 4.64
C ASN A 179 17.68 -13.29 3.85
N ASP A 180 16.44 -13.45 4.33
CA ASP A 180 15.24 -12.94 3.65
C ASP A 180 15.11 -11.42 3.88
N VAL A 181 15.34 -10.97 5.13
CA VAL A 181 15.33 -9.54 5.50
C VAL A 181 16.39 -8.77 4.71
N SER A 182 17.60 -9.33 4.59
CA SER A 182 18.70 -8.68 3.87
C SER A 182 18.39 -8.48 2.39
N ARG A 183 17.67 -9.41 1.75
CA ARG A 183 17.24 -9.26 0.34
C ARG A 183 16.21 -8.15 0.18
N VAL A 184 15.24 -8.08 1.09
CA VAL A 184 14.26 -6.99 1.10
C VAL A 184 14.94 -5.64 1.35
N ALA A 185 15.76 -5.54 2.40
CA ALA A 185 16.49 -4.32 2.73
C ALA A 185 17.40 -3.84 1.58
N HIS A 186 18.06 -4.76 0.88
CA HIS A 186 18.83 -4.42 -0.32
C HIS A 186 17.95 -3.78 -1.40
N GLN A 187 16.79 -4.37 -1.73
CA GLN A 187 15.88 -3.79 -2.72
C GLN A 187 15.32 -2.43 -2.29
N ILE A 188 15.04 -2.23 -1.00
CA ILE A 188 14.61 -0.93 -0.46
C ILE A 188 15.69 0.12 -0.69
N ARG A 189 16.96 -0.18 -0.36
CA ARG A 189 18.08 0.75 -0.53
C ARG A 189 18.30 1.11 -1.99
N GLU A 190 18.31 0.11 -2.88
CA GLU A 190 18.46 0.33 -4.32
C GLU A 190 17.31 1.17 -4.90
N LEU A 191 16.09 0.99 -4.40
CA LEU A 191 14.95 1.77 -4.85
C LEU A 191 14.98 3.20 -4.31
N ALA A 192 15.39 3.39 -3.05
CA ALA A 192 15.57 4.69 -2.44
C ALA A 192 16.65 5.52 -3.17
N ILE A 193 17.77 4.91 -3.56
CA ILE A 193 18.81 5.57 -4.36
C ILE A 193 18.23 6.00 -5.72
N GLN A 194 17.62 5.06 -6.46
CA GLN A 194 17.05 5.32 -7.79
C GLN A 194 15.98 6.43 -7.79
N THR A 195 15.24 6.58 -6.70
CA THR A 195 14.18 7.58 -6.57
C THR A 195 14.66 8.89 -5.98
N GLY A 196 15.72 8.87 -5.16
CA GLY A 196 16.36 10.08 -4.63
C GLY A 196 17.16 10.85 -5.68
N GLU A 197 17.71 10.19 -6.69
CA GLU A 197 18.44 10.82 -7.81
C GLU A 197 17.55 11.58 -8.81
N ARG A 198 16.21 11.49 -8.68
CA ARG A 198 15.25 12.12 -9.60
C ARG A 198 14.83 13.54 -9.20
N HIS A 199 15.42 14.09 -8.14
CA HIS A 199 15.17 15.44 -7.61
C HIS A 199 16.27 16.42 -7.99
#